data_AF-A0A934ZKV2-F1
#
_entry.id   AF-A0A934ZKV2-F1
#
_cell.length_a   1.000
_cell.length_b   1.000
_cell.length_c   1.000
_cell.angle_alpha   90.00
_cell.angle_beta   90.00
_cell.angle_gamma   90.00
#
_symmetry.space_group_name_H-M   'P 1'
#
loop_
_entity.id
_entity.type
_entity.pdbx_description
1 polymer ?
#
loop_
_entity_poly.entity_id
_entity_poly.type
_entity_poly.pdbx_seq_one_letter_code
_entity_poly.pdbx_strand_id
1 'polypeptide(L)'
;MSPPSAAERTAPRRSRLLRPSVGEPDRPSGSPLGRHRALLSTYRVELLLTILVFVVHAYFYNGGSWNQDARLGAIFAFVEPGTPDTHTFRIGRFVSDPSRGMNTGDWARVGGSYYPAKAPGSSMLGVPVYYALYNAERLLGFNPATFRATNLNSYLLNLWISAFWGALGAAFLYRFLRTHRGHEPDDALVISLVFALGTLVFPFATQVWGHVAAAVFLLLGFGLGFEKRRHAALTAGFFAGSAVLTEYLAAIGAVAILFHCLFQRDWRERVTVQPPTPLDRSSRGMSEGAARPRSVEMTASHRKANTLRAC
;
A
#
# COMPACT_ATOMS: atom_id res chain seq x y z
N MET A 1 -53.98 73.49 32.74
CA MET A 1 -53.88 73.05 34.15
C MET A 1 -53.97 71.52 34.20
N SER A 2 -53.24 70.89 35.11
CA SER A 2 -53.22 69.43 35.42
C SER A 2 -53.55 69.23 36.92
N PRO A 3 -53.60 68.00 37.50
CA PRO A 3 -53.94 66.65 36.98
C PRO A 3 -55.40 66.32 37.42
N PRO A 4 -55.80 65.31 38.26
CA PRO A 4 -55.28 63.96 38.67
C PRO A 4 -55.22 62.92 37.51
N SER A 5 -54.97 61.59 37.61
CA SER A 5 -54.83 60.54 38.66
C SER A 5 -56.11 59.79 39.12
N ALA A 6 -56.20 58.44 39.20
CA ALA A 6 -55.23 57.36 38.92
C ALA A 6 -55.94 56.01 38.66
N ALA A 7 -55.26 55.03 38.03
CA ALA A 7 -55.66 53.61 38.03
C ALA A 7 -54.47 52.66 37.75
N GLU A 8 -54.48 51.51 38.43
CA GLU A 8 -53.49 50.43 38.44
C GLU A 8 -52.96 49.93 37.08
N ARG A 9 -51.73 49.41 37.09
CA ARG A 9 -51.16 48.63 35.97
C ARG A 9 -50.74 47.24 36.42
N THR A 10 -51.27 46.23 35.73
CA THR A 10 -50.94 44.81 35.90
C THR A 10 -49.66 44.42 35.15
N ALA A 11 -48.93 43.42 35.65
CA ALA A 11 -47.64 42.98 35.09
C ALA A 11 -47.80 41.98 33.91
N PRO A 12 -46.93 42.03 32.88
CA PRO A 12 -47.03 41.17 31.71
C PRO A 12 -46.38 39.78 31.89
N ARG A 13 -46.98 38.76 31.27
CA ARG A 13 -46.48 37.38 31.21
C ARG A 13 -45.13 37.27 30.48
N ARG A 14 -44.20 36.48 31.02
CA ARG A 14 -42.97 36.07 30.30
C ARG A 14 -43.26 35.00 29.25
N SER A 15 -43.06 35.31 27.98
CA SER A 15 -43.00 34.33 26.89
C SER A 15 -41.62 33.66 26.86
N ARG A 16 -41.58 32.34 27.01
CA ARG A 16 -40.34 31.54 26.99
C ARG A 16 -40.03 31.16 25.54
N LEU A 17 -39.10 31.87 24.90
CA LEU A 17 -38.64 31.55 23.54
C LEU A 17 -38.00 30.15 23.52
N LEU A 18 -38.63 29.23 22.78
CA LEU A 18 -38.06 27.91 22.47
C LEU A 18 -36.87 28.10 21.53
N ARG A 19 -35.68 27.69 21.96
CA ARG A 19 -34.54 27.53 21.05
C ARG A 19 -34.76 26.26 20.21
N PRO A 20 -34.50 26.29 18.89
CA PRO A 20 -34.48 25.07 18.10
C PRO A 20 -33.35 24.16 18.58
N SER A 21 -33.66 22.88 18.77
CA SER A 21 -32.66 21.85 19.06
C SER A 21 -31.71 21.71 17.88
N VAL A 22 -30.42 21.98 18.09
CA VAL A 22 -29.38 21.59 17.14
C VAL A 22 -29.38 20.07 17.05
N GLY A 23 -29.73 19.53 15.88
CA GLY A 23 -29.75 18.08 15.66
C GLY A 23 -28.36 17.49 15.87
N GLU A 24 -28.27 16.48 16.73
CA GLU A 24 -27.06 15.67 16.88
C GLU A 24 -26.79 14.95 15.53
N PRO A 25 -25.55 14.89 15.03
CA PRO A 25 -25.26 14.25 13.76
C PRO A 25 -25.59 12.76 13.84
N ASP A 26 -26.54 12.34 13.00
CA ASP A 26 -27.13 11.01 12.98
C ASP A 26 -26.06 9.92 12.87
N ARG A 27 -25.84 9.17 13.96
CA ARG A 27 -24.90 8.05 13.95
C ARG A 27 -25.53 6.95 13.09
N PRO A 28 -24.84 6.41 12.07
CA PRO A 28 -25.45 5.47 11.15
C PRO A 28 -25.95 4.22 11.88
N SER A 29 -27.26 4.16 12.10
CA SER A 29 -28.01 3.11 12.79
C SER A 29 -28.14 1.82 11.96
N GLY A 30 -27.15 1.56 11.10
CA GLY A 30 -27.08 0.40 10.23
C GLY A 30 -26.84 -0.88 11.03
N SER A 31 -27.79 -1.81 10.91
CA SER A 31 -27.59 -3.20 11.33
C SER A 31 -26.28 -3.77 10.72
N PRO A 32 -25.62 -4.75 11.36
CA PRO A 32 -24.37 -5.32 10.85
C PRO A 32 -24.48 -5.78 9.38
N LEU A 33 -25.62 -6.40 9.02
CA LEU A 33 -25.94 -6.82 7.67
C LEU A 33 -26.05 -5.65 6.66
N GLY A 34 -26.63 -4.52 7.08
CA GLY A 34 -26.69 -3.30 6.27
C GLY A 34 -25.32 -2.70 6.00
N ARG A 35 -24.44 -2.66 7.02
CA ARG A 35 -23.05 -2.22 6.88
C ARG A 35 -22.24 -3.12 5.95
N HIS A 36 -22.42 -4.44 6.03
CA HIS A 36 -21.74 -5.38 5.11
C HIS A 36 -22.19 -5.19 3.67
N ARG A 37 -23.50 -5.05 3.42
CA ARG A 37 -24.04 -4.76 2.07
C ARG A 37 -23.53 -3.44 1.49
N ALA A 38 -23.43 -2.39 2.31
CA ALA A 38 -22.86 -1.11 1.89
C ALA A 38 -21.38 -1.25 1.48
N LEU A 39 -20.55 -1.89 2.31
CA LEU A 39 -19.13 -2.12 2.01
C LEU A 39 -18.91 -2.97 0.74
N LEU A 40 -19.70 -4.03 0.56
CA LEU A 40 -19.65 -4.87 -0.65
C LEU A 40 -20.09 -4.11 -1.91
N SER A 41 -20.99 -3.13 -1.78
CA SER A 41 -21.36 -2.22 -2.88
C SER A 41 -20.21 -1.26 -3.21
N THR A 42 -19.59 -0.65 -2.20
CA THR A 42 -18.49 0.30 -2.38
C THR A 42 -17.25 -0.34 -3.02
N TYR A 43 -16.90 -1.57 -2.63
CA TYR A 43 -15.69 -2.26 -3.10
C TYR A 43 -15.99 -3.41 -4.08
N ARG A 44 -17.11 -3.30 -4.81
CA ARG A 44 -17.58 -4.36 -5.71
C ARG A 44 -16.57 -4.65 -6.82
N VAL A 45 -15.96 -3.62 -7.41
CA VAL A 45 -15.01 -3.77 -8.52
C VAL A 45 -13.70 -4.37 -8.02
N GLU A 46 -13.18 -3.88 -6.90
CA GLU A 46 -12.00 -4.43 -6.23
C GLU A 46 -12.18 -5.91 -5.87
N LEU A 47 -13.34 -6.29 -5.33
CA LEU A 47 -13.64 -7.67 -4.98
C LEU A 47 -13.71 -8.58 -6.22
N LEU A 48 -14.44 -8.15 -7.26
CA LEU A 48 -14.55 -8.92 -8.51
C LEU A 48 -13.20 -9.05 -9.22
N LEU A 49 -12.40 -7.98 -9.25
CA LEU A 49 -11.05 -7.99 -9.80
C LEU A 49 -10.12 -8.91 -9.00
N THR A 50 -10.18 -8.86 -7.66
CA THR A 50 -9.42 -9.78 -6.78
C THR A 50 -9.80 -11.22 -7.08
N ILE A 51 -11.08 -11.55 -7.11
CA ILE A 51 -11.56 -12.92 -7.37
C ILE A 51 -11.12 -13.39 -8.76
N LEU A 52 -11.32 -12.58 -9.81
CA LEU A 52 -10.93 -12.91 -11.18
C LEU A 52 -9.43 -13.20 -11.28
N VAL A 53 -8.59 -12.26 -10.82
CA VAL A 53 -7.13 -12.40 -10.89
C VAL A 53 -6.66 -13.58 -10.04
N PHE A 54 -7.19 -13.76 -8.83
CA PHE A 54 -6.84 -14.89 -7.97
C PHE A 54 -7.20 -16.23 -8.60
N VAL A 55 -8.40 -16.38 -9.18
CA VAL A 55 -8.82 -17.61 -9.86
C VAL A 55 -7.94 -17.92 -11.07
N VAL A 56 -7.56 -16.91 -11.86
CA VAL A 56 -6.65 -17.08 -13.00
C VAL A 56 -5.24 -17.47 -12.53
N HIS A 57 -4.68 -16.76 -11.54
CA HIS A 57 -3.36 -17.07 -10.96
C HIS A 57 -3.32 -18.44 -10.27
N ALA A 58 -4.43 -18.88 -9.67
CA ALA A 58 -4.59 -20.21 -9.09
C ALA A 58 -4.66 -21.30 -10.18
N TYR A 59 -5.46 -21.10 -11.22
CA TYR A 59 -5.71 -22.09 -12.27
C TYR A 59 -4.43 -22.44 -13.06
N PHE A 60 -3.64 -21.44 -13.43
CA PHE A 60 -2.43 -21.61 -14.25
C PHE A 60 -1.18 -22.02 -13.45
N TYR A 61 -1.35 -22.70 -12.31
CA TYR A 61 -0.25 -23.16 -11.46
C TYR A 61 0.79 -23.98 -12.23
N ASN A 62 2.02 -23.45 -12.35
CA ASN A 62 3.09 -24.03 -13.17
C ASN A 62 4.04 -24.95 -12.38
N GLY A 63 3.71 -25.30 -11.13
CA GLY A 63 4.44 -26.31 -10.37
C GLY A 63 5.79 -25.85 -9.78
N GLY A 64 6.65 -26.84 -9.54
CA GLY A 64 7.97 -26.69 -8.93
C GLY A 64 9.12 -26.85 -9.94
N SER A 65 10.24 -26.22 -9.59
CA SER A 65 11.57 -26.40 -10.18
C SER A 65 12.58 -25.94 -9.12
N TRP A 66 13.89 -26.03 -9.37
CA TRP A 66 14.92 -25.79 -8.36
C TRP A 66 14.71 -24.48 -7.55
N ASN A 67 14.29 -23.41 -8.22
CA ASN A 67 14.11 -22.08 -7.63
C ASN A 67 12.93 -22.00 -6.62
N GLN A 68 11.83 -22.70 -6.93
CA GLN A 68 10.63 -22.87 -6.12
C GLN A 68 10.91 -23.88 -5.00
N ASP A 69 11.56 -25.00 -5.35
CA ASP A 69 11.86 -26.12 -4.45
C ASP A 69 12.89 -25.74 -3.38
N ALA A 70 13.79 -24.78 -3.66
CA ALA A 70 14.63 -24.16 -2.64
C ALA A 70 13.82 -23.38 -1.59
N ARG A 71 12.81 -22.60 -2.01
CA ARG A 71 11.93 -21.84 -1.10
C ARG A 71 11.01 -22.75 -0.30
N LEU A 72 10.41 -23.74 -0.96
CA LEU A 72 9.55 -24.77 -0.36
C LEU A 72 10.36 -25.64 0.61
N GLY A 73 11.54 -26.10 0.20
CA GLY A 73 12.49 -26.81 1.05
C GLY A 73 12.81 -26.03 2.32
N ALA A 74 13.01 -24.72 2.25
CA ALA A 74 13.27 -23.91 3.44
C ALA A 74 12.04 -23.76 4.36
N ILE A 75 10.81 -23.74 3.81
CA ILE A 75 9.55 -23.74 4.57
C ILE A 75 9.35 -25.09 5.27
N PHE A 76 9.45 -26.19 4.52
CA PHE A 76 9.29 -27.56 5.03
C PHE A 76 10.40 -27.90 6.02
N ALA A 77 11.63 -27.47 5.76
CA ALA A 77 12.75 -27.59 6.69
C ALA A 77 12.43 -26.94 8.03
N PHE A 78 11.98 -25.69 8.00
CA PHE A 78 11.70 -24.92 9.20
C PHE A 78 10.61 -25.58 10.07
N VAL A 79 9.53 -26.07 9.45
CA VAL A 79 8.33 -26.58 10.14
C VAL A 79 8.40 -28.06 10.52
N GLU A 80 8.92 -28.93 9.65
CA GLU A 80 8.90 -30.37 9.91
C GLU A 80 9.89 -30.73 11.05
N PRO A 81 9.45 -31.40 12.12
CA PRO A 81 10.28 -31.77 13.27
C PRO A 81 11.17 -32.98 12.98
N GLY A 82 12.15 -33.22 13.87
CA GLY A 82 12.95 -34.44 13.87
C GLY A 82 14.15 -34.43 12.92
N THR A 83 14.59 -33.25 12.46
CA THR A 83 15.78 -33.12 11.59
C THR A 83 16.74 -32.04 12.09
N PRO A 84 18.04 -32.08 11.72
CA PRO A 84 18.98 -30.99 12.01
C PRO A 84 18.66 -29.64 11.35
N ASP A 85 17.74 -29.63 10.36
CA ASP A 85 17.32 -28.43 9.63
C ASP A 85 16.11 -27.72 10.29
N THR A 86 15.42 -28.37 11.23
CA THR A 86 14.21 -27.85 11.90
C THR A 86 14.45 -26.49 12.57
N HIS A 87 13.57 -25.51 12.31
CA HIS A 87 13.68 -24.11 12.72
C HIS A 87 14.94 -23.33 12.25
N THR A 88 15.71 -23.82 11.27
CA THR A 88 16.99 -23.17 10.85
C THR A 88 17.01 -22.54 9.45
N PHE A 89 15.97 -22.74 8.64
CA PHE A 89 15.94 -22.44 7.19
C PHE A 89 17.04 -23.12 6.34
N ARG A 90 17.81 -24.06 6.91
CA ARG A 90 18.69 -24.94 6.13
C ARG A 90 17.87 -25.87 5.26
N ILE A 91 18.44 -26.30 4.13
CA ILE A 91 17.80 -27.21 3.18
C ILE A 91 18.68 -28.44 2.89
N GLY A 92 19.54 -28.83 3.84
CA GLY A 92 20.50 -29.91 3.66
C GLY A 92 19.84 -31.22 3.22
N ARG A 93 18.73 -31.58 3.88
CA ARG A 93 17.94 -32.77 3.53
C ARG A 93 17.24 -32.72 2.17
N PHE A 94 17.21 -31.57 1.48
CA PHE A 94 16.61 -31.42 0.14
C PHE A 94 17.65 -31.29 -0.98
N VAL A 95 18.92 -31.02 -0.64
CA VAL A 95 20.04 -30.97 -1.59
C VAL A 95 20.68 -32.36 -1.77
N SER A 96 20.61 -33.23 -0.76
CA SER A 96 21.25 -34.55 -0.79
C SER A 96 20.43 -35.59 -0.02
N ASP A 97 19.22 -35.89 -0.50
CA ASP A 97 18.38 -36.95 0.06
C ASP A 97 18.77 -38.32 -0.57
N PRO A 98 19.26 -39.30 0.21
CA PRO A 98 19.63 -40.62 -0.34
C PRO A 98 18.46 -41.42 -0.91
N SER A 99 17.22 -41.10 -0.53
CA SER A 99 15.99 -41.79 -0.93
C SER A 99 15.18 -41.05 -2.01
N ARG A 100 15.36 -39.72 -2.13
CA ARG A 100 14.62 -38.86 -3.07
C ARG A 100 15.50 -38.20 -4.14
N GLY A 101 16.82 -38.22 -3.97
CA GLY A 101 17.77 -37.52 -4.84
C GLY A 101 17.99 -36.06 -4.43
N MET A 102 18.21 -35.20 -5.42
CA MET A 102 18.38 -33.76 -5.23
C MET A 102 17.10 -33.03 -5.69
N ASN A 103 16.40 -32.37 -4.76
CA ASN A 103 15.21 -31.59 -5.09
C ASN A 103 15.57 -30.24 -5.73
N THR A 104 16.74 -29.68 -5.43
CA THR A 104 17.14 -28.37 -5.93
C THR A 104 18.65 -28.19 -6.04
N GLY A 105 19.10 -27.54 -7.12
CA GLY A 105 20.44 -26.97 -7.28
C GLY A 105 20.57 -25.50 -6.87
N ASP A 106 19.47 -24.82 -6.51
CA ASP A 106 19.43 -23.38 -6.20
C ASP A 106 19.80 -23.10 -4.73
N TRP A 107 20.99 -23.54 -4.32
CA TRP A 107 21.49 -23.45 -2.94
C TRP A 107 22.77 -22.62 -2.79
N ALA A 108 23.01 -22.13 -1.59
CA ALA A 108 24.27 -21.58 -1.11
C ALA A 108 24.80 -22.44 0.05
N ARG A 109 26.11 -22.66 0.11
CA ARG A 109 26.75 -23.46 1.17
C ARG A 109 27.56 -22.57 2.11
N VAL A 110 27.23 -22.59 3.40
CA VAL A 110 27.86 -21.77 4.44
C VAL A 110 28.11 -22.65 5.67
N GLY A 111 29.35 -22.66 6.18
CA GLY A 111 29.71 -23.46 7.37
C GLY A 111 29.43 -24.96 7.22
N GLY A 112 29.50 -25.49 6.00
CA GLY A 112 29.15 -26.88 5.69
C GLY A 112 27.65 -27.16 5.47
N SER A 113 26.76 -26.29 5.95
CA SER A 113 25.30 -26.39 5.75
C SER A 113 24.83 -25.77 4.43
N TYR A 114 23.68 -26.22 3.94
CA TYR A 114 23.04 -25.71 2.72
C TYR A 114 21.83 -24.82 3.06
N TYR A 115 21.69 -23.73 2.32
CA TYR A 115 20.64 -22.73 2.45
C TYR A 115 20.04 -22.42 1.07
N PRO A 116 18.79 -21.97 0.95
CA PRO A 116 18.25 -21.50 -0.32
C PRO A 116 19.06 -20.29 -0.82
N ALA A 117 19.42 -20.25 -2.10
CA ALA A 117 20.11 -19.11 -2.71
C ALA A 117 19.14 -17.93 -3.01
N LYS A 118 18.23 -17.63 -2.07
CA LYS A 118 17.10 -16.70 -2.20
C LYS A 118 16.94 -15.86 -0.92
N ALA A 119 16.29 -14.71 -1.01
CA ALA A 119 15.93 -13.92 0.17
C ALA A 119 14.86 -14.66 1.03
N PRO A 120 14.91 -14.53 2.37
CA PRO A 120 14.11 -15.39 3.25
C PRO A 120 12.62 -15.02 3.29
N GLY A 121 12.22 -13.81 2.89
CA GLY A 121 10.87 -13.28 3.08
C GLY A 121 9.76 -14.15 2.48
N SER A 122 9.95 -14.71 1.28
CA SER A 122 8.98 -15.64 0.69
C SER A 122 8.81 -16.93 1.50
N SER A 123 9.89 -17.44 2.09
CA SER A 123 9.82 -18.62 2.96
C SER A 123 9.22 -18.24 4.33
N MET A 124 9.53 -17.07 4.88
CA MET A 124 8.92 -16.56 6.11
C MET A 124 7.40 -16.34 5.97
N LEU A 125 6.91 -15.91 4.81
CA LEU A 125 5.47 -15.84 4.50
C LEU A 125 4.83 -17.23 4.47
N GLY A 126 5.54 -18.25 3.96
CA GLY A 126 5.04 -19.62 3.87
C GLY A 126 5.02 -20.41 5.18
N VAL A 127 6.01 -20.19 6.07
CA VAL A 127 6.14 -20.90 7.35
C VAL A 127 4.84 -20.96 8.19
N PRO A 128 4.13 -19.85 8.50
CA PRO A 128 2.93 -19.92 9.33
C PRO A 128 1.77 -20.67 8.66
N VAL A 129 1.65 -20.57 7.33
CA VAL A 129 0.62 -21.29 6.57
C VAL A 129 0.94 -22.79 6.52
N TYR A 130 2.19 -23.15 6.20
CA TYR A 130 2.60 -24.55 6.19
C TYR A 130 2.57 -25.19 7.59
N TYR A 131 2.88 -24.44 8.65
CA TYR A 131 2.72 -24.90 10.02
C TYR A 131 1.27 -25.28 10.32
N ALA A 132 0.30 -24.45 9.91
CA ALA A 132 -1.12 -24.77 10.06
C ALA A 132 -1.53 -26.01 9.25
N LEU A 133 -1.09 -26.11 7.99
CA LEU A 133 -1.35 -27.26 7.11
C LEU A 133 -0.76 -28.56 7.69
N TYR A 134 0.53 -28.58 7.99
CA TYR A 134 1.25 -29.73 8.56
C TYR A 134 0.57 -30.29 9.82
N ASN A 135 0.16 -29.41 10.75
CA ASN A 135 -0.51 -29.83 11.98
C ASN A 135 -1.95 -30.30 11.72
N ALA A 136 -2.69 -29.67 10.81
CA ALA A 136 -4.04 -30.10 10.44
C ALA A 136 -4.03 -31.45 9.72
N GLU A 137 -3.12 -31.67 8.78
CA GLU A 137 -2.92 -32.95 8.10
C GLU A 137 -2.62 -34.07 9.10
N ARG A 138 -1.69 -33.85 10.03
CA ARG A 138 -1.37 -34.83 11.07
C ARG A 138 -2.50 -35.10 12.04
N LEU A 139 -3.28 -34.07 12.42
CA LEU A 139 -4.47 -34.23 13.26
C LEU A 139 -5.55 -35.09 12.59
N LEU A 140 -5.66 -35.00 11.25
CA LEU A 140 -6.56 -35.80 10.42
C LEU A 140 -5.98 -37.18 10.06
N GLY A 141 -4.81 -37.55 10.58
CA GLY A 141 -4.17 -38.86 10.33
C GLY A 141 -3.46 -38.96 8.98
N PHE A 142 -3.31 -37.87 8.23
CA PHE A 142 -2.55 -37.84 6.98
C PHE A 142 -1.04 -37.69 7.25
N ASN A 143 -0.22 -38.09 6.27
CA ASN A 143 1.22 -37.92 6.29
C ASN A 143 1.65 -36.77 5.32
N PRO A 144 2.06 -35.60 5.85
CA PRO A 144 2.49 -34.45 5.05
C PRO A 144 3.67 -34.71 4.09
N ALA A 145 4.50 -35.70 4.41
CA ALA A 145 5.69 -36.05 3.64
C ALA A 145 5.41 -36.97 2.43
N THR A 146 4.13 -37.30 2.17
CA THR A 146 3.72 -38.03 0.96
C THR A 146 3.66 -37.11 -0.25
N PHE A 147 4.06 -37.60 -1.43
CA PHE A 147 4.07 -36.81 -2.68
C PHE A 147 2.75 -36.05 -2.95
N ARG A 148 1.61 -36.68 -2.66
CA ARG A 148 0.28 -36.04 -2.81
C ARG A 148 0.07 -34.86 -1.85
N ALA A 149 0.41 -35.05 -0.56
CA ALA A 149 0.31 -33.98 0.44
C ALA A 149 1.31 -32.86 0.16
N THR A 150 2.57 -33.20 -0.15
CA THR A 150 3.59 -32.22 -0.53
C THR A 150 3.17 -31.38 -1.73
N ASN A 151 2.63 -31.98 -2.80
CA ASN A 151 2.15 -31.21 -3.97
C ASN A 151 0.94 -30.32 -3.65
N LEU A 152 -0.02 -30.80 -2.84
CA LEU A 152 -1.14 -29.99 -2.39
C LEU A 152 -0.66 -28.80 -1.54
N ASN A 153 0.27 -29.04 -0.62
CA ASN A 153 0.87 -28.01 0.22
C ASN A 153 1.66 -26.99 -0.60
N SER A 154 2.44 -27.42 -1.60
CA SER A 154 3.13 -26.51 -2.54
C SER A 154 2.15 -25.64 -3.33
N TYR A 155 1.02 -26.21 -3.78
CA TYR A 155 -0.05 -25.45 -4.44
C TYR A 155 -0.70 -24.43 -3.50
N LEU A 156 -1.09 -24.83 -2.29
CA LEU A 156 -1.68 -23.94 -1.28
C LEU A 156 -0.70 -22.82 -0.86
N LEU A 157 0.59 -23.14 -0.77
CA LEU A 157 1.66 -22.16 -0.53
C LEU A 157 1.82 -21.21 -1.72
N ASN A 158 1.71 -21.66 -2.96
CA ASN A 158 1.67 -20.77 -4.13
C ASN A 158 0.48 -19.80 -4.08
N LEU A 159 -0.71 -20.29 -3.70
CA LEU A 159 -1.89 -19.45 -3.57
C LEU A 159 -1.65 -18.30 -2.58
N TRP A 160 -0.94 -18.56 -1.48
CA TRP A 160 -0.63 -17.55 -0.47
C TRP A 160 0.57 -16.65 -0.81
N ILE A 161 1.70 -17.23 -1.22
CA ILE A 161 2.97 -16.52 -1.43
C ILE A 161 2.94 -15.68 -2.70
N SER A 162 2.18 -16.11 -3.72
CA SER A 162 2.22 -15.51 -5.06
C SER A 162 0.84 -15.01 -5.52
N ALA A 163 -0.15 -15.89 -5.67
CA ALA A 163 -1.43 -15.55 -6.31
C ALA A 163 -2.27 -14.53 -5.50
N PHE A 164 -2.34 -14.71 -4.17
CA PHE A 164 -3.05 -13.78 -3.28
C PHE A 164 -2.50 -12.36 -3.38
N TRP A 165 -1.17 -12.21 -3.34
CA TRP A 165 -0.54 -10.89 -3.46
C TRP A 165 -0.74 -10.30 -4.85
N GLY A 166 -0.62 -11.09 -5.93
CA GLY A 166 -0.91 -10.63 -7.29
C GLY A 166 -2.33 -10.07 -7.45
N ALA A 167 -3.32 -10.78 -6.92
CA ALA A 167 -4.72 -10.35 -6.91
C ALA A 167 -4.97 -9.10 -6.05
N LEU A 168 -4.40 -9.06 -4.83
CA LEU A 168 -4.48 -7.89 -3.95
C LEU A 168 -3.81 -6.66 -4.58
N GLY A 169 -2.68 -6.86 -5.26
CA GLY A 169 -1.97 -5.83 -5.99
C GLY A 169 -2.79 -5.21 -7.12
N ALA A 170 -3.52 -6.03 -7.87
CA ALA A 170 -4.44 -5.56 -8.92
C ALA A 170 -5.57 -4.69 -8.35
N ALA A 171 -6.23 -5.15 -7.28
CA ALA A 171 -7.30 -4.40 -6.63
C ALA A 171 -6.81 -3.12 -5.94
N PHE A 172 -5.62 -3.16 -5.33
CA PHE A 172 -4.99 -1.97 -4.76
C PHE A 172 -4.58 -0.97 -5.84
N LEU A 173 -4.02 -1.43 -6.97
CA LEU A 173 -3.66 -0.56 -8.10
C LEU A 173 -4.90 0.14 -8.66
N TYR A 174 -5.99 -0.59 -8.91
CA TYR A 174 -7.27 -0.01 -9.33
C TYR A 174 -7.71 1.11 -8.38
N ARG A 175 -7.76 0.82 -7.08
CA ARG A 175 -8.16 1.80 -6.07
C ARG A 175 -7.21 3.00 -6.03
N PHE A 176 -5.91 2.78 -6.12
CA PHE A 176 -4.90 3.84 -6.12
C PHE A 176 -5.04 4.77 -7.32
N LEU A 177 -5.27 4.22 -8.52
CA LEU A 177 -5.53 4.98 -9.74
C LEU A 177 -6.81 5.82 -9.62
N ARG A 178 -7.89 5.25 -9.06
CA ARG A 178 -9.15 5.96 -8.80
C ARG A 178 -9.01 7.09 -7.77
N THR A 179 -8.36 6.83 -6.64
CA THR A 179 -8.38 7.73 -5.47
C THR A 179 -7.25 8.76 -5.42
N HIS A 180 -6.06 8.43 -5.94
CA HIS A 180 -4.89 9.32 -5.88
C HIS A 180 -4.47 9.88 -7.25
N ARG A 181 -4.95 9.30 -8.36
CA ARG A 181 -4.60 9.72 -9.73
C ARG A 181 -5.78 10.21 -10.56
N GLY A 182 -7.02 9.95 -10.15
CA GLY A 182 -8.21 10.46 -10.82
C GLY A 182 -8.51 9.83 -12.18
N HIS A 183 -7.97 8.63 -12.47
CA HIS A 183 -8.34 7.88 -13.68
C HIS A 183 -9.82 7.49 -13.64
N GLU A 184 -10.47 7.39 -14.80
CA GLU A 184 -11.82 6.85 -14.94
C GLU A 184 -11.90 5.35 -14.54
N PRO A 185 -13.09 4.81 -14.21
CA PRO A 185 -13.25 3.41 -13.80
C PRO A 185 -12.64 2.42 -14.78
N ASP A 186 -12.90 2.61 -16.07
CA ASP A 186 -12.54 1.67 -17.12
C ASP A 186 -11.03 1.68 -17.38
N ASP A 187 -10.41 2.87 -17.44
CA ASP A 187 -8.95 3.03 -17.51
C ASP A 187 -8.25 2.35 -16.32
N ALA A 188 -8.72 2.62 -15.10
CA ALA A 188 -8.14 2.04 -13.90
C ALA A 188 -8.27 0.51 -13.87
N LEU A 189 -9.39 -0.02 -14.39
CA LEU A 189 -9.63 -1.46 -14.51
C LEU A 189 -8.71 -2.10 -15.56
N VAL A 190 -8.62 -1.50 -16.76
CA VAL A 190 -7.75 -1.99 -17.85
C VAL A 190 -6.29 -1.97 -17.42
N ILE A 191 -5.79 -0.88 -16.83
CA ILE A 191 -4.40 -0.79 -16.32
C ILE A 191 -4.14 -1.87 -15.27
N SER A 192 -5.09 -2.15 -14.38
CA SER A 192 -4.94 -3.15 -13.32
C SER A 192 -4.98 -4.59 -13.84
N LEU A 193 -5.78 -4.86 -14.87
CA LEU A 193 -5.79 -6.14 -15.58
C LEU A 193 -4.50 -6.33 -16.40
N VAL A 194 -4.03 -5.29 -17.09
CA VAL A 194 -2.73 -5.32 -17.80
C VAL A 194 -1.59 -5.57 -16.82
N PHE A 195 -1.56 -4.91 -15.66
CA PHE A 195 -0.60 -5.21 -14.59
C PHE A 195 -0.63 -6.69 -14.20
N ALA A 196 -1.81 -7.23 -13.89
CA ALA A 196 -1.95 -8.55 -13.30
C ALA A 196 -1.83 -9.74 -14.28
N LEU A 197 -2.19 -9.53 -15.55
CA LEU A 197 -2.33 -10.57 -16.58
C LEU A 197 -1.44 -10.32 -17.81
N GLY A 198 -1.13 -9.06 -18.12
CA GLY A 198 -0.34 -8.62 -19.28
C GLY A 198 1.13 -8.31 -18.99
N THR A 199 1.61 -8.51 -17.75
CA THR A 199 3.03 -8.38 -17.40
C THR A 199 3.60 -9.66 -16.80
N LEU A 200 4.91 -9.67 -16.51
CA LEU A 200 5.59 -10.76 -15.80
C LEU A 200 5.00 -11.08 -14.42
N VAL A 201 4.15 -10.22 -13.84
CA VAL A 201 3.37 -10.56 -12.63
C VAL A 201 2.61 -11.87 -12.83
N PHE A 202 2.02 -12.12 -14.00
CA PHE A 202 1.23 -13.33 -14.24
C PHE A 202 2.06 -14.64 -14.14
N PRO A 203 3.11 -14.88 -14.96
CA PRO A 203 3.87 -16.13 -14.90
C PRO A 203 4.59 -16.35 -13.56
N PHE A 204 4.91 -15.28 -12.81
CA PHE A 204 5.46 -15.40 -11.46
C PHE A 204 4.39 -15.56 -10.37
N ALA A 205 3.13 -15.19 -10.61
CA ALA A 205 2.04 -15.38 -9.66
C ALA A 205 1.55 -16.85 -9.58
N THR A 206 1.84 -17.64 -10.62
CA THR A 206 1.44 -19.05 -10.70
C THR A 206 2.50 -20.03 -10.17
N GLN A 207 3.58 -19.53 -9.56
CA GLN A 207 4.71 -20.31 -9.04
C GLN A 207 5.23 -19.71 -7.72
N VAL A 208 5.87 -20.50 -6.86
CA VAL A 208 6.38 -20.02 -5.56
C VAL A 208 7.63 -19.13 -5.73
N TRP A 209 7.42 -17.81 -5.84
CA TRP A 209 8.47 -16.80 -5.99
C TRP A 209 8.28 -15.64 -5.01
N GLY A 210 9.36 -14.94 -4.67
CA GLY A 210 9.26 -13.68 -3.91
C GLY A 210 8.83 -12.48 -4.75
N HIS A 211 8.98 -12.55 -6.08
CA HIS A 211 8.84 -11.41 -6.99
C HIS A 211 7.48 -10.70 -6.92
N VAL A 212 6.37 -11.45 -6.93
CA VAL A 212 5.02 -10.85 -6.91
C VAL A 212 4.72 -10.22 -5.55
N ALA A 213 4.99 -10.92 -4.45
CA ALA A 213 4.85 -10.38 -3.11
C ALA A 213 5.70 -9.12 -2.91
N ALA A 214 6.98 -9.14 -3.32
CA ALA A 214 7.88 -7.98 -3.21
C ALA A 214 7.40 -6.78 -4.05
N ALA A 215 6.96 -7.00 -5.29
CA ALA A 215 6.42 -5.94 -6.15
C ALA A 215 5.15 -5.31 -5.55
N VAL A 216 4.25 -6.14 -5.00
CA VAL A 216 3.00 -5.69 -4.37
C VAL A 216 3.26 -5.00 -3.03
N PHE A 217 4.24 -5.45 -2.24
CA PHE A 217 4.71 -4.73 -1.06
C PHE A 217 5.28 -3.35 -1.42
N LEU A 218 6.08 -3.22 -2.50
CA LEU A 218 6.50 -1.90 -2.98
C LEU A 218 5.31 -1.03 -3.39
N LEU A 219 4.33 -1.58 -4.11
CA LEU A 219 3.13 -0.85 -4.52
C LEU A 219 2.30 -0.37 -3.31
N LEU A 220 2.07 -1.24 -2.32
CA LEU A 220 1.40 -0.91 -1.07
C LEU A 220 2.16 0.19 -0.30
N GLY A 221 3.48 0.04 -0.17
CA GLY A 221 4.34 1.02 0.48
C GLY A 221 4.33 2.38 -0.21
N PHE A 222 4.40 2.39 -1.54
CA PHE A 222 4.33 3.60 -2.36
C PHE A 222 2.97 4.29 -2.21
N GLY A 223 1.86 3.56 -2.35
CA GLY A 223 0.52 4.13 -2.23
C GLY A 223 0.24 4.71 -0.84
N LEU A 224 0.65 4.01 0.22
CA LEU A 224 0.59 4.51 1.60
C LEU A 224 1.51 5.73 1.84
N GLY A 225 2.53 5.95 1.01
CA GLY A 225 3.37 7.16 1.03
C GLY A 225 2.63 8.45 0.65
N PHE A 226 1.46 8.37 0.00
CA PHE A 226 0.60 9.53 -0.28
C PHE A 226 -0.29 9.93 0.91
N GLU A 227 -0.40 9.10 1.94
CA GLU A 227 -1.23 9.35 3.11
C GLU A 227 -0.51 10.24 4.14
N LYS A 228 -1.18 11.33 4.56
CA LYS A 228 -0.60 12.30 5.50
C LYS A 228 -0.51 11.83 6.96
N ARG A 229 -0.83 10.56 7.24
CA ARG A 229 -0.98 10.02 8.60
C ARG A 229 0.31 9.32 9.05
N ARG A 230 0.78 9.59 10.28
CA ARG A 230 1.99 8.94 10.85
C ARG A 230 1.95 7.41 10.74
N HIS A 231 0.80 6.80 11.03
CA HIS A 231 0.63 5.35 10.92
C HIS A 231 0.78 4.85 9.48
N ALA A 232 0.30 5.59 8.48
CA ALA A 232 0.47 5.19 7.08
C ALA A 232 1.93 5.20 6.65
N ALA A 233 2.73 6.19 7.09
CA ALA A 233 4.17 6.21 6.86
C ALA A 233 4.91 5.03 7.54
N LEU A 234 4.48 4.61 8.74
CA LEU A 234 5.02 3.41 9.40
C LEU A 234 4.65 2.12 8.64
N THR A 235 3.39 1.98 8.22
CA THR A 235 2.94 0.85 7.40
C THR A 235 3.62 0.84 6.03
N ALA A 236 3.88 2.00 5.43
CA ALA A 236 4.65 2.13 4.21
C ALA A 236 6.09 1.62 4.37
N GLY A 237 6.76 2.00 5.47
CA GLY A 237 8.08 1.49 5.84
C GLY A 237 8.09 -0.02 6.10
N PHE A 238 7.06 -0.54 6.75
CA PHE A 238 6.88 -1.99 6.96
C PHE A 238 6.77 -2.75 5.63
N PHE A 239 5.94 -2.29 4.70
CA PHE A 239 5.82 -2.93 3.39
C PHE A 239 7.10 -2.76 2.55
N ALA A 240 7.71 -1.58 2.54
CA ALA A 240 8.99 -1.38 1.85
C ALA A 240 10.09 -2.31 2.38
N GLY A 241 10.22 -2.46 3.71
CA GLY A 241 11.16 -3.41 4.33
C GLY A 241 10.80 -4.87 4.03
N SER A 242 9.51 -5.22 4.04
CA SER A 242 9.02 -6.56 3.67
C SER A 242 9.33 -6.91 2.22
N ALA A 243 9.31 -5.92 1.31
CA ALA A 243 9.73 -6.10 -0.06
C ALA A 243 11.22 -6.48 -0.14
N VAL A 244 12.10 -5.75 0.55
CA VAL A 244 13.55 -6.02 0.59
C VAL A 244 13.87 -7.39 1.21
N LEU A 245 13.14 -7.75 2.28
CA LEU A 245 13.26 -9.06 2.93
C LEU A 245 12.85 -10.22 1.99
N THR A 246 11.93 -9.95 1.07
CA THR A 246 11.38 -10.94 0.13
C THR A 246 12.18 -11.03 -1.18
N GLU A 247 12.73 -9.91 -1.67
CA GLU A 247 13.64 -9.85 -2.81
C GLU A 247 14.61 -8.67 -2.62
N TYR A 248 15.92 -8.93 -2.52
CA TYR A 248 16.90 -7.88 -2.17
C TYR A 248 16.95 -6.70 -3.16
N LEU A 249 16.67 -6.95 -4.45
CA LEU A 249 16.62 -5.90 -5.48
C LEU A 249 15.49 -4.87 -5.25
N ALA A 250 14.48 -5.21 -4.45
CA ALA A 250 13.44 -4.26 -4.04
C ALA A 250 13.97 -3.09 -3.20
N ALA A 251 15.22 -3.14 -2.72
CA ALA A 251 15.88 -2.04 -2.01
C ALA A 251 15.87 -0.72 -2.82
N ILE A 252 16.02 -0.80 -4.15
CA ILE A 252 15.95 0.38 -5.03
C ILE A 252 14.57 1.05 -4.95
N GLY A 253 13.49 0.24 -4.98
CA GLY A 253 12.13 0.72 -4.81
C GLY A 253 11.85 1.26 -3.40
N ALA A 254 12.36 0.59 -2.37
CA ALA A 254 12.23 1.04 -0.98
C ALA A 254 12.91 2.40 -0.74
N VAL A 255 14.09 2.63 -1.35
CA VAL A 255 14.78 3.93 -1.33
C VAL A 255 13.99 5.01 -2.08
N ALA A 256 13.39 4.69 -3.22
CA ALA A 256 12.51 5.63 -3.93
C ALA A 256 11.26 6.02 -3.10
N ILE A 257 10.66 5.07 -2.38
CA ILE A 257 9.55 5.32 -1.44
C ILE A 257 10.02 6.20 -0.27
N LEU A 258 11.21 5.96 0.29
CA LEU A 258 11.79 6.79 1.34
C LEU A 258 11.96 8.25 0.88
N PHE A 259 12.59 8.47 -0.28
CA PHE A 259 12.74 9.81 -0.84
C PHE A 259 11.38 10.49 -1.08
N HIS A 260 10.42 9.76 -1.66
CA HIS A 260 9.06 10.26 -1.87
C HIS A 260 8.42 10.75 -0.56
N CYS A 261 8.47 9.93 0.51
CA CYS A 261 7.93 10.27 1.83
C CYS A 261 8.64 11.46 2.50
N LEU A 262 9.95 11.63 2.29
CA LEU A 262 10.70 12.77 2.81
C LEU A 262 10.34 14.07 2.07
N PHE A 263 10.43 14.08 0.74
CA PHE A 263 10.16 15.29 -0.06
C PHE A 263 8.68 15.72 -0.02
N GLN A 264 7.74 14.79 0.21
CA GLN A 264 6.32 15.13 0.43
C GLN A 264 6.06 15.96 1.70
N ARG A 265 6.90 15.83 2.74
CA ARG A 265 6.73 16.58 4.00
C ARG A 265 7.28 18.00 3.89
N ASP A 266 8.53 18.12 3.46
CA ASP A 266 9.26 19.39 3.44
C ASP A 266 8.68 20.45 2.50
N TRP A 267 8.06 20.07 1.38
CA TRP A 267 7.65 21.06 0.37
C TRP A 267 6.44 21.91 0.81
N ARG A 268 5.51 21.36 1.59
CA ARG A 268 4.29 22.08 1.99
C ARG A 268 4.54 23.11 3.08
N GLU A 269 5.42 22.81 4.04
CA GLU A 269 5.80 23.74 5.11
C GLU A 269 6.61 24.93 4.56
N ARG A 270 7.42 24.70 3.51
CA ARG A 270 8.21 25.75 2.83
C ARG A 270 7.39 26.66 1.89
N VAL A 271 6.23 26.22 1.40
CA VAL A 271 5.33 27.06 0.56
C VAL A 271 4.39 27.92 1.42
N THR A 272 4.26 27.64 2.72
CA THR A 272 3.54 28.49 3.69
C THR A 272 4.41 29.59 4.32
N VAL A 273 5.40 30.13 3.60
CA VAL A 273 5.97 31.44 3.96
C VAL A 273 4.89 32.48 3.67
N GLN A 274 4.39 33.14 4.72
CA GLN A 274 3.42 34.24 4.57
C GLN A 274 3.99 35.29 3.62
N PRO A 275 3.19 35.85 2.68
CA PRO A 275 3.59 37.08 2.01
C PRO A 275 3.86 38.14 3.08
N PRO A 276 4.94 38.94 2.97
CA PRO A 276 5.27 39.93 3.98
C PRO A 276 4.09 40.87 4.20
N THR A 277 3.70 41.03 5.46
CA THR A 277 2.56 41.86 5.84
C THR A 277 2.77 43.28 5.28
N PRO A 278 1.80 43.87 4.56
CA PRO A 278 1.95 45.24 4.08
C PRO A 278 2.21 46.15 5.27
N LEU A 279 3.36 46.82 5.29
CA LEU A 279 3.69 47.80 6.32
C LEU A 279 2.63 48.89 6.30
N ASP A 280 1.90 49.01 7.41
CA ASP A 280 0.87 50.02 7.59
C ASP A 280 1.48 51.43 7.47
N ARG A 281 1.13 52.11 6.38
CA ARG A 281 1.58 53.49 6.08
C ARG A 281 0.67 54.55 6.69
N SER A 282 -0.17 54.23 7.68
CA SER A 282 -1.07 55.19 8.33
C SER A 282 -0.40 56.12 9.37
N SER A 283 0.85 55.84 9.78
CA SER A 283 1.50 56.48 10.95
C SER A 283 2.59 57.51 10.64
N ARG A 284 2.52 58.22 9.49
CA ARG A 284 3.33 59.44 9.25
C ARG A 284 2.52 60.59 8.65
N GLY A 285 1.87 61.34 9.53
CA GLY A 285 1.40 62.69 9.21
C GLY A 285 2.51 63.74 9.38
N MET A 286 2.59 64.65 8.40
CA MET A 286 3.12 66.03 8.51
C MET A 286 4.61 66.25 8.84
N SER A 287 5.39 66.52 7.79
CA SER A 287 6.07 67.83 7.60
C SER A 287 6.57 67.96 6.15
N GLU A 288 6.48 69.18 5.62
CA GLU A 288 7.37 69.88 4.65
C GLU A 288 8.17 69.05 3.61
N GLY A 289 8.29 69.42 2.33
CA GLY A 289 8.02 70.68 1.64
C GLY A 289 8.32 70.54 0.13
N ALA A 290 8.28 71.63 -0.64
CA ALA A 290 8.24 71.57 -2.10
C ALA A 290 9.57 71.19 -2.80
N ALA A 291 9.51 70.33 -3.84
CA ALA A 291 10.34 70.41 -5.04
C ALA A 291 9.82 69.54 -6.20
N ARG A 292 9.45 70.18 -7.32
CA ARG A 292 9.56 69.62 -8.68
C ARG A 292 11.01 69.85 -9.15
N PRO A 293 11.63 69.10 -10.10
CA PRO A 293 11.06 69.01 -11.46
C PRO A 293 11.47 67.84 -12.39
N ARG A 294 10.96 67.95 -13.63
CA ARG A 294 11.46 67.45 -14.94
C ARG A 294 11.23 65.98 -15.34
N SER A 295 10.36 65.87 -16.33
CA SER A 295 10.28 64.86 -17.38
C SER A 295 11.59 64.67 -18.16
N VAL A 296 11.85 63.43 -18.58
CA VAL A 296 12.65 63.11 -19.77
C VAL A 296 11.88 62.07 -20.58
N GLU A 297 11.72 62.34 -21.87
CA GLU A 297 11.08 61.45 -22.84
C GLU A 297 12.06 60.44 -23.44
N MET A 298 11.51 59.26 -23.77
CA MET A 298 11.72 58.54 -25.03
C MET A 298 13.14 58.15 -25.47
N THR A 299 13.37 56.84 -25.62
CA THR A 299 13.84 56.26 -26.90
C THR A 299 13.55 54.76 -26.95
N ALA A 300 13.36 54.24 -28.16
CA ALA A 300 12.98 52.84 -28.41
C ALA A 300 14.13 52.04 -29.07
N SER A 301 13.84 50.76 -29.34
CA SER A 301 14.63 49.82 -30.16
C SER A 301 15.68 48.95 -29.42
N HIS A 302 15.36 47.67 -29.22
CA HIS A 302 15.64 46.67 -30.26
C HIS A 302 14.91 45.34 -30.05
N ARG A 303 14.32 44.80 -31.12
CA ARG A 303 13.98 43.37 -31.21
C ARG A 303 15.26 42.55 -31.37
N LYS A 304 15.32 41.38 -30.73
CA LYS A 304 15.77 40.13 -31.39
C LYS A 304 15.11 38.94 -30.70
N ALA A 305 14.26 38.24 -31.44
CA ALA A 305 13.84 36.90 -31.09
C ALA A 305 14.95 35.92 -31.47
N ASN A 306 15.08 34.81 -30.75
CA ASN A 306 15.72 33.63 -31.30
C ASN A 306 15.02 32.37 -30.79
N THR A 307 14.14 31.84 -31.64
CA THR A 307 13.71 30.43 -31.62
C THR A 307 14.91 29.52 -31.85
N LEU A 308 14.96 28.37 -31.17
CA LEU A 308 15.43 27.13 -31.78
C LEU A 308 14.71 25.93 -31.14
N ARG A 309 14.28 24.99 -31.99
CA ARG A 309 13.63 23.72 -31.64
C ARG A 309 14.62 22.57 -31.83
N ALA A 310 14.36 21.47 -31.13
CA ALA A 310 14.63 20.08 -31.52
C ALA A 310 16.09 19.66 -31.78
N CYS A 311 16.60 18.81 -30.89
CA CYS A 311 16.80 17.39 -31.22
C CYS A 311 15.96 16.55 -30.25
#